data_AF-A0A2R6HI83-F1
#
_entry.id   AF-A0A2R6HI83-F1
#
_cell.length_a   1.000
_cell.length_b   1.000
_cell.length_c   1.000
_cell.angle_alpha   90.00
_cell.angle_beta   90.00
_cell.angle_gamma   90.00
#
_symmetry.space_group_name_H-M   'P 1'
#
loop_
_entity.id
_entity.type
_entity.pdbx_description
1 polymer ?
#
loop_
_entity_poly.entity_id
_entity_poly.type
_entity_poly.pdbx_seq_one_letter_code
_entity_poly.pdbx_strand_id
1 'polypeptide(L)'
;AGLMELLPQAEHPVRGLDWETARENFYAASREGLRADIEWITSDGVTTTATDRIFSELFEGAREGLESRGLSTEQARRYIRPLRERVDRRTTPARWKHDHVAAAVDRNTPLPEAVWAMQSTYVDRQAETLFDGTFADWL
;
A
#
# COMPACT_ATOMS: atom_id res chain seq x y z
N ALA A 1 3.18 12.52 1.52
CA ALA A 1 3.40 13.79 2.23
C ALA A 1 2.41 13.96 3.38
N GLY A 2 1.08 13.89 3.14
CA GLY A 2 0.08 14.17 4.19
C GLY A 2 0.28 13.46 5.52
N LEU A 3 0.46 12.14 5.54
CA LEU A 3 0.65 11.42 6.81
C LEU A 3 1.88 11.94 7.59
N MET A 4 2.98 12.20 6.91
CA MET A 4 4.21 12.73 7.54
C MET A 4 4.03 14.15 8.07
N GLU A 5 3.09 14.92 7.51
CA GLU A 5 2.72 16.24 8.02
C GLU A 5 1.84 16.12 9.26
N LEU A 6 0.85 15.22 9.25
CA LEU A 6 -0.10 15.10 10.34
C LEU A 6 0.50 14.46 11.59
N LEU A 7 1.25 13.36 11.47
CA LEU A 7 1.71 12.60 12.64
C LEU A 7 2.44 13.45 13.69
N PRO A 8 3.36 14.37 13.33
CA PRO A 8 3.98 15.28 14.30
C PRO A 8 3.00 16.33 14.86
N GLN A 9 2.11 16.88 14.03
CA GLN A 9 1.15 17.92 14.45
C GLN A 9 0.12 17.38 15.44
N ALA A 10 -0.32 16.13 15.23
CA ALA A 10 -1.26 15.44 16.10
C ALA A 10 -0.59 14.74 17.30
N GLU A 11 0.71 14.96 17.53
CA GLU A 11 1.50 14.31 18.58
C GLU A 11 1.32 12.78 18.60
N HIS A 12 1.22 12.17 17.42
CA HIS A 12 0.83 10.77 17.29
C HIS A 12 1.81 9.84 18.02
N PRO A 13 1.31 8.84 18.81
CA PRO A 13 2.14 8.05 19.71
C PRO A 13 3.02 6.99 19.03
N VAL A 14 3.00 6.90 17.70
CA VAL A 14 3.80 5.95 16.90
C VAL A 14 5.30 5.96 17.24
N ARG A 15 5.83 7.10 17.70
CA ARG A 15 7.24 7.20 18.17
C ARG A 15 7.53 6.39 19.43
N GLY A 16 6.49 5.95 20.14
CA GLY A 16 6.59 5.05 21.30
C GLY A 16 6.68 3.57 20.93
N LEU A 17 6.61 3.20 19.65
CA LEU A 17 6.93 1.83 19.23
C LEU A 17 8.38 1.51 19.59
N ASP A 18 8.62 0.33 20.14
CA ASP A 18 9.98 -0.15 20.37
C ASP A 18 10.73 -0.22 19.04
N TRP A 19 12.01 0.12 19.07
CA TRP A 19 12.87 0.09 17.89
C TRP A 19 12.93 -1.30 17.27
N GLU A 20 12.99 -2.35 18.10
CA GLU A 20 13.04 -3.73 17.61
C GLU A 20 11.76 -4.07 16.83
N THR A 21 10.59 -3.74 17.38
CA THR A 21 9.29 -3.87 16.69
C THR A 21 9.24 -3.07 15.39
N ALA A 22 9.68 -1.80 15.41
CA ALA A 22 9.68 -0.95 14.22
C ALA A 22 10.58 -1.53 13.11
N ARG A 23 11.75 -2.08 13.49
CA ARG A 23 12.67 -2.78 12.59
C ARG A 23 12.02 -4.03 12.01
N GLU A 24 11.36 -4.84 12.84
CA GLU A 24 10.68 -6.06 12.40
C GLU A 24 9.55 -5.76 11.43
N ASN A 25 8.68 -4.79 11.75
CA ASN A 25 7.63 -4.28 10.88
C ASN A 25 8.18 -3.89 9.50
N PHE A 26 9.28 -3.13 9.46
CA PHE A 26 9.89 -2.67 8.22
C PHE A 26 10.33 -3.84 7.33
N TYR A 27 10.98 -4.84 7.92
CA TYR A 27 11.44 -6.00 7.15
C TYR A 27 10.31 -6.96 6.78
N ALA A 28 9.29 -7.12 7.63
CA ALA A 28 8.09 -7.89 7.32
C ALA A 28 7.34 -7.27 6.13
N ALA A 29 7.08 -5.96 6.19
CA ALA A 29 6.45 -5.21 5.09
C ALA A 29 7.26 -5.30 3.79
N SER A 30 8.59 -5.27 3.87
CA SER A 30 9.46 -5.39 2.69
C SER A 30 9.38 -6.77 2.02
N ARG A 31 9.25 -7.85 2.81
CA ARG A 31 9.18 -9.23 2.29
C ARG A 31 7.77 -9.60 1.83
N GLU A 32 6.76 -9.23 2.60
CA GLU A 32 5.41 -9.79 2.50
C GLU A 32 4.39 -8.77 1.96
N GLY A 33 4.74 -7.48 1.96
CA GLY A 33 3.88 -6.39 1.53
C GLY A 33 2.65 -6.26 2.44
N LEU A 34 1.46 -6.16 1.85
CA LEU A 34 0.19 -6.05 2.56
C LEU A 34 -0.23 -7.31 3.34
N ARG A 35 0.53 -8.40 3.23
CA ARG A 35 0.33 -9.64 3.99
C ARG A 35 1.15 -9.68 5.28
N ALA A 36 2.07 -8.72 5.48
CA ALA A 36 2.86 -8.65 6.68
C ALA A 36 1.97 -8.38 7.91
N ASP A 37 2.24 -9.10 8.98
CA ASP A 37 1.75 -8.74 10.30
C ASP A 37 2.58 -7.56 10.81
N ILE A 38 1.94 -6.40 10.94
CA ILE A 38 2.58 -5.15 11.36
C ILE A 38 1.97 -4.74 12.68
N GLU A 39 2.80 -4.50 13.69
CA GLU A 39 2.36 -3.89 14.95
C GLU A 39 2.31 -2.37 14.82
N TRP A 40 1.21 -1.75 15.23
CA TRP A 40 1.00 -0.31 15.15
C TRP A 40 0.41 0.22 16.44
N ILE A 41 0.81 1.42 16.85
CA ILE A 41 0.16 2.16 17.94
C ILE A 41 -0.79 3.16 17.30
N THR A 42 -2.08 3.03 17.58
CA THR A 42 -3.11 3.93 17.08
C THR A 42 -3.07 5.30 17.77
N SER A 43 -3.78 6.27 17.22
CA SER A 43 -3.88 7.64 17.74
C SER A 43 -4.41 7.72 19.17
N ASP A 44 -5.24 6.76 19.61
CA ASP A 44 -5.71 6.58 21.00
C ASP A 44 -4.71 5.81 21.90
N GLY A 45 -3.52 5.49 21.40
CA GLY A 45 -2.45 4.83 22.15
C GLY A 45 -2.58 3.31 22.27
N VAL A 46 -3.48 2.69 21.52
CA VAL A 46 -3.72 1.23 21.57
C VAL A 46 -2.85 0.51 20.54
N THR A 47 -2.21 -0.58 20.95
CA THR A 47 -1.47 -1.44 20.01
C THR A 47 -2.42 -2.33 19.21
N THR A 48 -2.20 -2.46 17.90
CA THR A 48 -3.01 -3.28 17.00
C THR A 48 -2.15 -3.91 15.89
N THR A 49 -2.57 -5.08 15.41
CA THR A 49 -2.06 -5.72 14.18
C THR A 49 -3.11 -5.80 13.07
N ALA A 50 -4.34 -5.35 13.34
CA ALA A 50 -5.44 -5.40 12.37
C ALA A 50 -5.18 -4.45 11.19
N THR A 51 -4.87 -5.01 10.01
CA THR A 51 -4.54 -4.27 8.80
C THR A 51 -5.58 -3.19 8.46
N ASP A 52 -6.87 -3.51 8.57
CA ASP A 52 -7.94 -2.57 8.19
C ASP A 52 -8.00 -1.38 9.16
N ARG A 53 -7.75 -1.60 10.46
CA ARG A 53 -7.65 -0.52 11.45
C ARG A 53 -6.43 0.35 11.16
N ILE A 54 -5.27 -0.26 10.93
CA ILE A 54 -4.02 0.45 10.61
C ILE A 54 -4.21 1.33 9.38
N PHE A 55 -4.64 0.77 8.26
CA PHE A 55 -4.77 1.53 7.02
C PHE A 55 -5.92 2.54 7.04
N SER A 56 -7.01 2.29 7.77
CA SER A 56 -8.05 3.30 7.98
C SER A 56 -7.47 4.57 8.60
N GLU A 57 -6.66 4.41 9.64
CA GLU A 57 -6.02 5.50 10.35
C GLU A 57 -4.92 6.18 9.51
N LEU A 58 -4.07 5.40 8.83
CA LEU A 58 -3.05 5.95 7.92
C LEU A 58 -3.67 6.75 6.79
N PHE A 59 -4.79 6.30 6.21
CA PHE A 59 -5.46 7.02 5.12
C PHE A 59 -6.20 8.25 5.60
N GLU A 60 -6.85 8.19 6.77
CA GLU A 60 -7.47 9.38 7.36
C GLU A 60 -6.42 10.43 7.68
N GLY A 61 -5.32 10.01 8.31
CA GLY A 61 -4.24 10.92 8.64
C GLY A 61 -3.52 11.48 7.39
N ALA A 62 -3.39 10.67 6.34
CA ALA A 62 -2.89 11.15 5.06
C ALA A 62 -3.82 12.19 4.42
N ARG A 63 -5.14 12.02 4.53
CA ARG A 63 -6.14 12.96 3.98
C ARG A 63 -6.04 14.30 4.70
N GLU A 64 -6.12 14.28 6.02
CA GLU A 64 -6.07 15.49 6.85
C GLU A 64 -4.76 16.25 6.64
N GLY A 65 -3.62 15.55 6.62
CA GLY A 65 -2.34 16.18 6.37
C GLY A 65 -2.14 16.70 4.94
N LEU A 66 -2.87 16.18 3.95
CA LEU A 66 -2.90 16.79 2.60
C LEU A 66 -3.77 18.04 2.58
N GLU A 67 -4.92 18.02 3.24
CA GLU A 67 -5.83 19.16 3.35
C GLU A 67 -5.20 20.32 4.12
N SER A 68 -4.46 20.04 5.21
CA SER A 68 -3.72 21.06 5.95
C SER A 68 -2.64 21.77 5.13
N ARG A 69 -2.19 21.15 4.04
CA ARG A 69 -1.24 21.71 3.06
C ARG A 69 -1.94 22.42 1.89
N GLY A 70 -3.25 22.63 1.98
CA GLY A 70 -4.04 23.42 1.03
C GLY A 70 -4.63 22.64 -0.14
N LEU A 71 -4.58 21.31 -0.13
CA LEU A 71 -5.32 20.52 -1.11
C LEU A 71 -6.80 20.50 -0.75
N SER A 72 -7.67 20.51 -1.77
CA SER A 72 -9.08 20.25 -1.55
C SER A 72 -9.31 18.79 -1.15
N THR A 73 -10.44 18.52 -0.48
CA THR A 73 -10.86 17.15 -0.15
C THR A 73 -10.94 16.25 -1.40
N GLU A 74 -11.39 16.81 -2.54
CA GLU A 74 -11.42 16.11 -3.83
C GLU A 74 -10.01 15.67 -4.26
N GLN A 75 -9.03 16.57 -4.18
CA GLN A 75 -7.64 16.28 -4.54
C GLN A 75 -7.01 15.26 -3.59
N ALA A 76 -7.21 15.41 -2.28
CA ALA A 76 -6.70 14.47 -1.29
C ALA A 76 -7.27 13.06 -1.52
N ARG A 77 -8.59 12.95 -1.74
CA ARG A 77 -9.27 11.69 -2.06
C ARG A 77 -8.74 11.08 -3.36
N ARG A 78 -8.50 11.87 -4.41
CA ARG A 78 -7.93 11.39 -5.67
C ARG A 78 -6.59 10.68 -5.47
N TYR A 79 -5.71 11.20 -4.60
CA TYR A 79 -4.42 10.57 -4.32
C TYR A 79 -4.53 9.32 -3.43
N ILE A 80 -5.49 9.29 -2.50
CA ILE A 80 -5.64 8.20 -1.53
C ILE A 80 -6.43 7.02 -2.11
N ARG A 81 -7.44 7.26 -2.94
CA ARG A 81 -8.34 6.22 -3.48
C ARG A 81 -7.60 5.00 -4.06
N PRO A 82 -6.57 5.16 -4.92
CA PRO A 82 -5.86 4.02 -5.50
C PRO A 82 -5.02 3.23 -4.48
N LEU A 83 -4.61 3.86 -3.37
CA LEU A 83 -3.94 3.17 -2.27
C LEU A 83 -4.95 2.36 -1.46
N ARG A 84 -6.13 2.93 -1.20
CA ARG A 84 -7.22 2.25 -0.50
C ARG A 84 -7.69 1.02 -1.25
N GLU A 85 -7.94 1.14 -2.55
CA GLU A 85 -8.36 0.01 -3.41
C GLU A 85 -7.34 -1.14 -3.40
N ARG A 86 -6.03 -0.83 -3.32
CA ARG A 86 -4.99 -1.86 -3.19
C ARG A 86 -5.02 -2.59 -1.85
N VAL A 87 -5.33 -1.89 -0.77
CA VAL A 87 -5.50 -2.49 0.57
C VAL A 87 -6.76 -3.34 0.61
N ASP A 88 -7.88 -2.80 0.11
CA ASP A 88 -9.17 -3.51 0.06
C ASP A 88 -9.06 -4.82 -0.73
N ARG A 89 -8.36 -4.80 -1.87
CA ARG A 89 -8.10 -5.98 -2.71
C ARG A 89 -6.88 -6.79 -2.30
N ARG A 90 -6.18 -6.39 -1.23
CA ARG A 90 -4.93 -7.00 -0.71
C ARG A 90 -3.88 -7.27 -1.79
N THR A 91 -3.81 -6.40 -2.80
CA THR A 91 -2.98 -6.62 -3.99
C THR A 91 -2.16 -5.38 -4.31
N THR A 92 -0.84 -5.56 -4.36
CA THR A 92 0.12 -4.56 -4.85
C THR A 92 0.58 -4.94 -6.26
N PRO A 93 1.19 -4.02 -7.03
CA PRO A 93 1.82 -4.37 -8.30
C PRO A 93 2.78 -5.54 -8.20
N ALA A 94 3.66 -5.55 -7.19
CA ALA A 94 4.59 -6.65 -6.96
C ALA A 94 3.87 -7.98 -6.69
N ARG A 95 2.79 -7.96 -5.90
CA ARG A 95 2.00 -9.15 -5.62
C ARG A 95 1.31 -9.69 -6.87
N TRP A 96 0.67 -8.81 -7.63
CA TRP A 96 0.02 -9.17 -8.89
C TRP A 96 0.99 -9.85 -9.85
N LYS A 97 2.22 -9.30 -9.99
CA LYS A 97 3.26 -9.89 -10.84
C LYS A 97 3.67 -11.28 -10.36
N HIS A 98 3.91 -11.42 -9.06
CA HIS A 98 4.26 -12.70 -8.46
C HIS A 98 3.16 -13.74 -8.68
N ASP A 99 1.91 -13.38 -8.44
CA ASP A 99 0.77 -14.30 -8.56
C ASP A 99 0.52 -14.71 -10.03
N HIS A 100 0.74 -13.80 -11.00
CA HIS A 100 0.67 -14.13 -12.43
C HIS A 100 1.78 -15.09 -12.87
N VAL A 101 3.02 -14.86 -12.42
CA VAL A 101 4.14 -15.76 -12.72
C VAL A 101 3.91 -17.13 -12.10
N ALA A 102 3.53 -17.18 -10.81
CA ALA A 102 3.25 -18.43 -10.10
C ALA A 102 2.16 -19.23 -10.82
N ALA A 103 1.03 -18.59 -11.16
CA ALA A 103 -0.06 -19.26 -11.86
C ALA A 103 0.35 -19.80 -13.24
N ALA A 104 1.24 -19.12 -13.97
CA ALA A 104 1.76 -19.60 -15.25
C ALA A 104 2.70 -20.81 -15.07
N VAL A 105 3.58 -20.76 -14.07
CA VAL A 105 4.47 -21.87 -13.72
C VAL A 105 3.67 -23.09 -13.27
N ASP A 106 2.61 -22.90 -12.49
CA ASP A 106 1.68 -23.98 -12.08
C ASP A 106 0.99 -24.65 -13.26
N ARG A 107 0.86 -23.94 -14.40
CA ARG A 107 0.37 -24.47 -15.68
C ARG A 107 1.48 -25.03 -16.57
N ASN A 108 2.67 -25.26 -16.03
CA ASN A 108 3.87 -25.76 -16.73
C ASN A 108 4.46 -24.79 -17.77
N THR A 109 4.21 -23.48 -17.67
CA THR A 109 4.95 -22.48 -18.47
C THR A 109 6.38 -22.34 -17.93
N PRO A 110 7.43 -22.39 -18.78
CA PRO A 110 8.80 -22.14 -18.34
C PRO A 110 8.96 -20.79 -17.62
N LEU A 111 9.70 -20.75 -16.52
CA LEU A 111 9.83 -19.55 -15.69
C LEU A 111 10.23 -18.28 -16.48
N PRO A 112 11.23 -18.30 -17.40
CA PRO A 112 11.58 -17.11 -18.17
C PRO A 112 10.42 -16.59 -19.05
N GLU A 113 9.64 -17.52 -19.63
CA GLU A 113 8.47 -17.19 -20.45
C GLU A 113 7.34 -16.61 -19.58
N ALA A 114 7.09 -17.21 -18.40
CA ALA A 114 6.12 -16.70 -17.45
C ALA A 114 6.44 -15.27 -16.98
N VAL A 115 7.71 -14.99 -16.69
CA VAL A 115 8.18 -13.64 -16.31
C VAL A 115 8.01 -12.66 -17.47
N TRP A 116 8.40 -13.05 -18.68
CA TRP A 116 8.25 -12.19 -19.85
C TRP A 116 6.78 -11.87 -20.13
N ALA A 117 5.92 -12.89 -20.18
CA ALA A 117 4.49 -12.74 -20.47
C ALA A 117 3.78 -11.87 -19.42
N MET A 118 4.08 -12.08 -18.14
CA MET A 118 3.57 -11.24 -17.04
C MET A 118 4.01 -9.78 -17.22
N GLN A 119 5.30 -9.55 -17.52
CA GLN A 119 5.82 -8.19 -17.61
C GLN A 119 5.27 -7.46 -18.83
N SER A 120 5.11 -8.14 -19.97
CA SER A 120 4.44 -7.61 -21.16
C SER A 120 2.99 -7.21 -20.83
N THR A 121 2.23 -8.12 -20.22
CA THR A 121 0.83 -7.83 -19.82
C THR A 121 0.75 -6.65 -18.84
N TYR A 122 1.67 -6.57 -17.88
CA TYR A 122 1.72 -5.44 -16.95
C TYR A 122 1.97 -4.11 -17.67
N VAL A 123 2.93 -4.09 -18.60
CA VAL A 123 3.28 -2.89 -19.36
C VAL A 123 2.12 -2.47 -20.25
N ASP A 124 1.47 -3.40 -20.94
CA ASP A 124 0.33 -3.11 -21.81
C ASP A 124 -0.81 -2.45 -21.03
N ARG A 125 -1.23 -3.06 -19.91
CA ARG A 125 -2.28 -2.49 -19.04
C ARG A 125 -1.87 -1.14 -18.44
N GLN A 126 -0.63 -1.03 -17.96
CA GLN A 126 -0.16 0.19 -17.32
C GLN A 126 0.00 1.34 -18.33
N ALA A 127 0.34 1.04 -19.59
CA ALA A 127 0.46 2.04 -20.66
C ALA A 127 -0.90 2.68 -20.96
N GLU A 128 -1.98 1.91 -20.97
CA GLU A 128 -3.35 2.40 -21.15
C GLU A 128 -3.79 3.35 -20.03
N THR A 129 -3.27 3.14 -18.81
CA THR A 129 -3.63 3.94 -17.63
C THR A 129 -2.55 4.91 -17.17
N LEU A 130 -1.49 5.12 -17.95
CA LEU A 130 -0.28 5.81 -17.47
C LEU A 130 -0.53 7.26 -17.05
N PHE A 131 -1.39 7.97 -17.79
CA PHE A 131 -1.62 9.40 -17.60
C PHE A 131 -2.86 9.71 -16.74
N ASP A 132 -3.93 8.96 -16.93
CA ASP A 132 -5.24 9.28 -16.34
C ASP A 132 -5.80 8.21 -15.40
N GLY A 133 -5.12 7.07 -15.30
CA GLY A 133 -5.53 5.95 -14.46
C GLY A 133 -4.45 5.51 -13.49
N THR A 134 -4.70 4.36 -12.87
CA THR A 134 -3.86 3.77 -11.84
C THR A 134 -3.89 2.26 -11.97
N PHE A 135 -2.92 1.60 -11.34
CA PHE A 135 -2.90 0.14 -11.21
C PHE A 135 -4.25 -0.45 -10.75
N ALA A 136 -4.99 0.26 -9.90
CA ALA A 136 -6.24 -0.24 -9.36
C ALA A 136 -7.41 -0.24 -10.36
N ASP A 137 -7.31 0.49 -11.47
CA ASP A 137 -8.36 0.56 -12.49
C ASP A 137 -8.46 -0.71 -13.33
N TRP A 138 -7.40 -1.52 -13.38
CA TRP A 138 -7.33 -2.77 -14.14
C TRP A 138 -6.95 -4.00 -13.31
N LEU A 139 -6.85 -3.84 -11.99
CA LEU A 139 -6.87 -4.95 -11.03
C LEU A 139 -8.15 -5.77 -11.16
#